data_AF-A0A2G9TH44-F1
#
_entry.id   AF-A0A2G9TH44-F1
#
_cell.length_a   1.000
_cell.length_b   1.000
_cell.length_c   1.000
_cell.angle_alpha   90.00
_cell.angle_beta   90.00
_cell.angle_gamma   90.00
#
_symmetry.space_group_name_H-M   'P 1'
#
loop_
_entity.id
_entity.type
_entity.pdbx_description
1 polymer ?
#
loop_
_entity_poly.entity_id
_entity_poly.type
_entity_poly.pdbx_seq_one_letter_code
_entity_poly.pdbx_strand_id
1 'polypeptide(L)'
;IERYVIHIRKMLLEGEGETVVEIGVPIDQGGKASGIPTKDMEVAVANHVKALASIPAIGTKIETRTNGTKSTEVWIVRDPPKEEDFIEVRVAVVGNVDAGKSTLLGVLTHSALDDGRGLARTKLFRHKHEFESGRTSSVGNDILGFDVHGTVVNKPDPHNNNLDWVQISRDCCKLITFIDLAGHEKYLKTTIFGMTGHMPDYTMLMVGANMGIIGTTKEHLSLALSLSVPVFIV
;
A
#
# COMPACT_ATOMS: atom_id res chain seq x y z
N ILE A 1 -21.71 20.53 -10.49
CA ILE A 1 -21.63 19.73 -9.24
C ILE A 1 -22.22 18.34 -9.47
N GLU A 2 -23.46 18.20 -9.95
CA GLU A 2 -24.10 16.89 -10.17
C GLU A 2 -23.29 15.92 -11.05
N ARG A 3 -22.78 16.39 -12.21
CA ARG A 3 -21.89 15.57 -13.07
C ARG A 3 -20.64 15.06 -12.34
N TYR A 4 -20.11 15.86 -11.42
CA TYR A 4 -18.93 15.49 -10.63
C TYR A 4 -19.27 14.45 -9.55
N VAL A 5 -20.43 14.57 -8.92
CA VAL A 5 -20.94 13.54 -7.99
C VAL A 5 -21.11 12.19 -8.69
N ILE A 6 -21.69 12.18 -9.90
CA ILE A 6 -21.82 10.96 -10.71
C ILE A 6 -20.44 10.37 -11.02
N HIS A 7 -19.47 11.22 -11.37
CA HIS A 7 -18.11 10.78 -11.62
C HIS A 7 -17.44 10.15 -10.39
N ILE A 8 -17.52 10.79 -9.21
CA ILE A 8 -16.98 10.23 -7.97
C ILE A 8 -17.65 8.90 -7.62
N ARG A 9 -18.98 8.80 -7.73
CA ARG A 9 -19.70 7.54 -7.49
C ARG A 9 -19.25 6.43 -8.42
N LYS A 10 -19.05 6.75 -9.70
CA LYS A 10 -18.51 5.79 -10.67
C LYS A 10 -17.11 5.32 -10.27
N MET A 11 -16.22 6.25 -9.90
CA MET A 11 -14.86 5.92 -9.46
C MET A 11 -14.85 5.08 -8.18
N LEU A 12 -15.70 5.39 -7.21
CA LEU A 12 -15.86 4.59 -5.99
C LEU A 12 -16.36 3.17 -6.31
N LEU A 13 -17.30 3.03 -7.24
CA LEU A 13 -17.81 1.72 -7.64
C LEU A 13 -16.76 0.89 -8.39
N GLU A 14 -15.95 1.53 -9.25
CA GLU A 14 -14.84 0.89 -9.96
C GLU A 14 -13.67 0.54 -9.02
N GLY A 15 -13.47 1.30 -7.95
CA GLY A 15 -12.42 1.09 -6.94
C GLY A 15 -12.90 0.39 -5.66
N GLU A 16 -14.04 -0.32 -5.72
CA GLU A 16 -14.60 -1.11 -4.62
C GLU A 16 -14.73 -0.34 -3.29
N GLY A 17 -15.16 0.92 -3.38
CA GLY A 17 -15.37 1.81 -2.23
C GLY A 17 -14.20 2.74 -1.92
N GLU A 18 -13.09 2.67 -2.65
CA GLU A 18 -11.95 3.58 -2.50
C GLU A 18 -11.55 4.21 -3.84
N THR A 19 -11.25 5.50 -3.84
CA THR A 19 -10.68 6.14 -5.01
C THR A 19 -9.79 7.33 -4.65
N VAL A 20 -8.90 7.70 -5.58
CA VAL A 20 -8.07 8.89 -5.47
C VAL A 20 -8.53 9.92 -6.49
N VAL A 21 -8.82 11.13 -6.01
CA VAL A 21 -9.34 12.22 -6.81
C VAL A 21 -8.34 13.37 -6.80
N GLU A 22 -7.94 13.82 -7.98
CA GLU A 22 -7.07 14.99 -8.13
C GLU A 22 -7.90 16.22 -8.55
N ILE A 23 -8.05 17.17 -7.63
CA ILE A 23 -8.71 18.45 -7.85
C ILE A 23 -7.75 19.37 -8.60
N GLY A 24 -8.27 20.06 -9.62
CA GLY A 24 -7.49 20.98 -10.45
C GLY A 24 -7.01 20.35 -11.77
N VAL A 25 -7.31 19.08 -12.00
CA VAL A 25 -7.07 18.38 -13.27
C VAL A 25 -8.42 18.11 -13.95
N PRO A 26 -8.56 18.36 -15.27
CA PRO A 26 -9.76 17.96 -15.99
C PRO A 26 -9.96 16.45 -15.92
N ILE A 27 -11.20 16.02 -15.69
CA ILE A 27 -11.58 14.60 -15.58
C ILE A 27 -11.06 13.77 -16.78
N ASP A 28 -11.14 14.34 -17.98
CA ASP A 28 -10.77 13.64 -19.22
C ASP A 28 -9.26 13.56 -19.47
N GLN A 29 -8.44 14.31 -18.72
CA GLN A 29 -6.99 14.46 -18.97
C GLN A 29 -6.09 13.75 -17.95
N GLY A 30 -6.65 13.09 -16.93
CA GLY A 30 -5.99 12.14 -16.03
C GLY A 30 -4.52 12.43 -15.69
N GLY A 31 -4.28 13.27 -14.67
CA GLY A 31 -2.95 13.55 -14.09
C GLY A 31 -1.94 14.30 -14.98
N LYS A 32 -2.26 14.62 -16.25
CA LYS A 32 -1.34 15.30 -17.19
C LYS A 32 -1.49 16.83 -17.22
N ALA A 33 -2.41 17.41 -16.46
CA ALA A 33 -2.69 18.84 -16.51
C ALA A 33 -1.86 19.63 -15.48
N SER A 34 -1.54 20.87 -15.82
CA SER A 34 -0.73 21.78 -15.00
C SER A 34 -1.42 22.31 -13.72
N GLY A 35 -2.64 21.84 -13.40
CA GLY A 35 -3.46 22.38 -12.32
C GLY A 35 -4.31 23.61 -12.70
N ILE A 36 -5.09 24.10 -11.73
CA ILE A 36 -5.88 25.34 -11.80
C ILE A 36 -5.17 26.47 -11.04
N PRO A 37 -5.50 27.75 -11.29
CA PRO A 37 -4.93 28.85 -10.52
C PRO A 37 -5.14 28.67 -9.01
N THR A 38 -4.12 28.95 -8.20
CA THR A 38 -4.16 28.71 -6.75
C THR A 38 -5.31 29.46 -6.06
N LYS A 39 -5.63 30.66 -6.54
CA LYS A 39 -6.79 31.45 -6.10
C LYS A 39 -8.14 30.75 -6.29
N ASP A 40 -8.25 29.86 -7.26
CA ASP A 40 -9.49 29.16 -7.60
C ASP A 40 -9.57 27.80 -6.89
N MET A 41 -8.49 27.36 -6.23
CA MET A 41 -8.42 26.07 -5.55
C MET A 41 -9.36 25.99 -4.37
N GLU A 42 -9.48 27.05 -3.57
CA GLU A 42 -10.40 27.09 -2.42
C GLU A 42 -11.86 26.86 -2.86
N VAL A 43 -12.25 27.45 -3.99
CA VAL A 43 -13.58 27.26 -4.58
C VAL A 43 -13.76 25.84 -5.09
N ALA A 44 -12.73 25.27 -5.73
CA ALA A 44 -12.76 23.89 -6.21
C ALA A 44 -12.90 22.88 -5.05
N VAL A 45 -12.14 23.06 -3.98
CA VAL A 45 -12.20 22.24 -2.76
C VAL A 45 -13.56 22.39 -2.07
N ALA A 46 -14.09 23.61 -1.95
CA ALA A 46 -15.42 23.83 -1.37
C ALA A 46 -16.52 23.10 -2.17
N ASN A 47 -16.40 23.08 -3.51
CA ASN A 47 -17.31 22.31 -4.36
C ASN A 47 -17.12 20.80 -4.21
N HIS A 48 -15.88 20.33 -4.00
CA HIS A 48 -15.59 18.93 -3.72
C HIS A 48 -16.22 18.47 -2.41
N VAL A 49 -16.03 19.21 -1.32
CA VAL A 49 -16.64 18.92 -0.02
C VAL A 49 -18.17 18.91 -0.11
N LYS A 50 -18.77 19.86 -0.83
CA LYS A 50 -20.22 19.87 -1.09
C LYS A 50 -20.68 18.64 -1.88
N ALA A 51 -19.88 18.18 -2.85
CA ALA A 51 -20.18 16.97 -3.61
C ALA A 51 -20.11 15.72 -2.73
N LEU A 52 -19.07 15.61 -1.88
CA LEU A 52 -18.92 14.52 -0.94
C LEU A 52 -20.05 14.46 0.08
N ALA A 53 -20.55 15.59 0.57
CA ALA A 53 -21.69 15.65 1.48
C ALA A 53 -23.00 15.09 0.90
N SER A 54 -23.08 14.91 -0.43
CA SER A 54 -24.25 14.33 -1.12
C SER A 54 -24.18 12.82 -1.34
N ILE A 55 -23.09 12.18 -0.91
CA ILE A 55 -22.81 10.75 -1.06
C ILE A 55 -22.30 10.19 0.27
N PRO A 56 -22.40 8.88 0.53
CA PRO A 56 -21.88 8.28 1.76
C PRO A 56 -20.34 8.13 1.70
N ALA A 57 -19.60 9.17 1.30
CA ALA A 57 -18.14 9.09 1.16
C ALA A 57 -17.42 10.15 1.99
N ILE A 58 -16.27 9.76 2.53
CA ILE A 58 -15.37 10.61 3.30
C ILE A 58 -14.16 10.91 2.43
N GLY A 59 -13.88 12.20 2.26
CA GLY A 59 -12.69 12.68 1.56
C GLY A 59 -11.64 13.15 2.54
N THR A 60 -10.39 12.71 2.37
CA THR A 60 -9.24 13.20 3.12
C THR A 60 -8.17 13.69 2.14
N LYS A 61 -7.66 14.90 2.38
CA LYS A 61 -6.59 15.47 1.57
C LYS A 61 -5.26 14.77 1.88
N ILE A 62 -4.58 14.26 0.85
CA ILE A 62 -3.26 13.62 0.96
C ILE A 62 -2.15 14.61 0.65
N GLU A 63 -2.30 15.37 -0.44
CA GLU A 63 -1.20 16.16 -1.00
C GLU A 63 -1.72 17.43 -1.67
N THR A 64 -0.95 18.52 -1.57
CA THR A 64 -1.14 19.73 -2.38
C THR A 64 0.11 19.91 -3.24
N ARG A 65 -0.07 19.96 -4.56
CA ARG A 65 1.02 20.19 -5.53
C ARG A 65 0.91 21.61 -6.07
N THR A 66 2.05 22.29 -6.19
CA THR A 66 2.10 23.65 -6.73
C THR A 66 3.12 23.74 -7.86
N ASN A 67 2.77 24.47 -8.91
CA ASN A 67 3.63 24.75 -10.05
C ASN A 67 3.43 26.21 -10.48
N GLY A 68 4.29 27.09 -9.98
CA GLY A 68 4.16 28.53 -10.17
C GLY A 68 2.84 29.06 -9.60
N THR A 69 1.95 29.53 -10.47
CA THR A 69 0.64 30.09 -10.10
C THR A 69 -0.51 29.07 -10.11
N LYS A 70 -0.21 27.81 -10.41
CA LYS A 70 -1.20 26.73 -10.49
C LYS A 70 -0.98 25.70 -9.38
N SER A 71 -2.05 25.04 -8.98
CA SER A 71 -2.03 23.99 -7.98
C SER A 71 -2.99 22.85 -8.31
N THR A 72 -2.70 21.68 -7.77
CA THR A 72 -3.62 20.54 -7.67
C THR A 72 -3.69 20.06 -6.22
N GLU A 73 -4.81 19.45 -5.85
CA GLU A 73 -4.94 18.75 -4.56
C GLU A 73 -5.37 17.31 -4.79
N VAL A 74 -4.64 16.38 -4.17
CA VAL A 74 -4.93 14.95 -4.21
C VAL A 74 -5.69 14.58 -2.95
N TRP A 75 -6.86 13.97 -3.14
CA TRP A 75 -7.76 13.53 -2.08
C TRP A 75 -7.97 12.03 -2.20
N ILE A 76 -7.89 11.31 -1.07
CA ILE A 76 -8.44 9.96 -0.97
C ILE A 76 -9.91 10.08 -0.60
N VAL A 77 -10.76 9.37 -1.31
CA VAL A 77 -12.20 9.33 -1.07
C VAL A 77 -12.59 7.88 -0.82
N ARG A 78 -13.24 7.64 0.31
CA ARG A 78 -13.70 6.30 0.71
C ARG A 78 -15.18 6.30 1.04
N ASP A 79 -15.91 5.38 0.46
CA ASP A 79 -17.22 4.96 0.96
C ASP A 79 -16.96 3.99 2.12
N PRO A 80 -17.23 4.37 3.38
CA PRO A 80 -16.87 3.55 4.54
C PRO A 80 -17.52 2.17 4.43
N PRO A 81 -16.74 1.07 4.54
CA PRO A 81 -17.32 -0.26 4.58
C PRO A 81 -18.22 -0.42 5.81
N LYS A 82 -19.08 -1.43 5.80
CA LYS A 82 -19.92 -1.76 6.96
C LYS A 82 -19.02 -2.12 8.15
N GLU A 83 -19.52 -1.99 9.38
CA GLU A 83 -18.75 -2.14 10.65
C GLU A 83 -18.02 -3.50 10.85
N GLU A 84 -18.19 -4.46 9.95
CA GLU A 84 -17.55 -5.79 9.99
C GLU A 84 -16.67 -6.08 8.76
N ASP A 85 -16.51 -5.12 7.86
CA ASP A 85 -15.88 -5.32 6.55
C ASP A 85 -14.75 -4.30 6.31
N PHE A 86 -13.80 -4.66 5.45
CA PHE A 86 -12.68 -3.82 5.07
C PHE A 86 -12.29 -4.06 3.61
N ILE A 87 -11.77 -3.03 2.97
CA ILE A 87 -11.19 -3.17 1.63
C ILE A 87 -9.81 -3.81 1.80
N GLU A 88 -9.60 -5.02 1.28
CA GLU A 88 -8.28 -5.71 1.34
C GLU A 88 -7.50 -5.49 0.04
N VAL A 89 -6.18 -5.28 0.15
CA VAL A 89 -5.24 -5.40 -0.98
C VAL A 89 -4.08 -6.29 -0.55
N ARG A 90 -3.78 -7.31 -1.36
CA ARG A 90 -2.70 -8.27 -1.12
C ARG A 90 -1.49 -7.92 -1.96
N VAL A 91 -0.35 -7.69 -1.29
CA VAL A 91 0.89 -7.30 -1.94
C VAL A 91 1.96 -8.35 -1.67
N ALA A 92 2.37 -9.07 -2.71
CA ALA A 92 3.52 -9.96 -2.63
C ALA A 92 4.82 -9.15 -2.65
N VAL A 93 5.71 -9.40 -1.69
CA VAL A 93 7.01 -8.73 -1.59
C VAL A 93 8.10 -9.68 -2.04
N VAL A 94 8.70 -9.38 -3.20
CA VAL A 94 9.71 -10.20 -3.84
C VAL A 94 10.95 -9.38 -4.18
N GLY A 95 12.08 -10.07 -4.42
CA GLY A 95 13.36 -9.43 -4.71
C GLY A 95 14.53 -10.25 -4.20
N ASN A 96 15.75 -9.89 -4.61
CA ASN A 96 16.94 -10.64 -4.25
C ASN A 96 17.17 -10.73 -2.74
N VAL A 97 18.04 -11.64 -2.32
CA VAL A 97 18.63 -11.63 -0.96
C VAL A 97 19.21 -10.25 -0.67
N ASP A 98 19.00 -9.78 0.55
CA ASP A 98 19.49 -8.48 1.06
C ASP A 98 18.92 -7.22 0.38
N ALA A 99 17.89 -7.35 -0.47
CA ALA A 99 17.17 -6.21 -1.05
C ALA A 99 16.34 -5.38 -0.04
N GLY A 100 16.34 -5.75 1.25
CA GLY A 100 15.64 -5.00 2.30
C GLY A 100 14.15 -5.35 2.51
N LYS A 101 13.65 -6.44 1.91
CA LYS A 101 12.24 -6.90 2.00
C LYS A 101 11.65 -6.91 3.40
N SER A 102 12.13 -7.83 4.23
CA SER A 102 11.61 -7.98 5.60
C SER A 102 11.95 -6.78 6.49
N THR A 103 13.01 -6.02 6.16
CA THR A 103 13.31 -4.78 6.87
C THR A 103 12.25 -3.72 6.58
N LEU A 104 11.90 -3.47 5.31
CA LEU A 104 10.86 -2.52 4.93
C LEU A 104 9.52 -2.91 5.53
N LEU A 105 9.14 -4.18 5.44
CA LEU A 105 7.90 -4.68 6.03
C LEU A 105 7.86 -4.48 7.54
N GLY A 106 8.95 -4.79 8.25
CA GLY A 106 9.02 -4.60 9.70
C GLY A 106 8.84 -3.13 10.10
N VAL A 107 9.40 -2.20 9.32
CA VAL A 107 9.23 -0.76 9.54
C VAL A 107 7.79 -0.32 9.28
N LEU A 108 7.19 -0.77 8.17
CA LEU A 108 5.83 -0.39 7.79
C LEU A 108 4.78 -0.90 8.77
N THR A 109 4.89 -2.15 9.22
CA THR A 109 3.84 -2.78 10.05
C THR A 109 3.98 -2.50 11.53
N HIS A 110 5.20 -2.26 12.03
CA HIS A 110 5.47 -2.03 13.45
C HIS A 110 5.84 -0.58 13.79
N SER A 111 5.70 0.35 12.85
CA SER A 111 5.95 1.79 13.06
C SER A 111 7.27 2.10 13.79
N ALA A 112 8.30 1.28 13.56
CA ALA A 112 9.58 1.34 14.25
C ALA A 112 10.70 1.31 13.22
N LEU A 113 11.62 2.27 13.31
CA LEU A 113 12.77 2.33 12.40
C LEU A 113 13.74 1.17 12.68
N ASP A 114 14.35 0.68 11.61
CA ASP A 114 15.43 -0.29 11.72
C ASP A 114 16.70 0.38 12.26
N ASP A 115 17.48 -0.34 13.07
CA ASP A 115 18.73 0.15 13.66
C ASP A 115 19.96 -0.14 12.78
N GLY A 116 19.73 -0.62 11.55
CA GLY A 116 20.77 -1.09 10.64
C GLY A 116 21.38 -2.44 11.02
N ARG A 117 20.95 -3.06 12.13
CA ARG A 117 21.33 -4.42 12.54
C ARG A 117 20.18 -5.42 12.40
N GLY A 118 19.07 -4.99 11.79
CA GLY A 118 17.93 -5.83 11.47
C GLY A 118 16.90 -5.93 12.59
N LEU A 119 16.86 -4.98 13.52
CA LEU A 119 15.80 -4.88 14.52
C LEU A 119 14.40 -5.00 13.91
N ALA A 120 14.13 -4.32 12.80
CA ALA A 120 12.82 -4.35 12.14
C ALA A 120 12.51 -5.73 11.56
N ARG A 121 13.45 -6.35 10.83
CA ARG A 121 13.22 -7.67 10.22
C ARG A 121 13.12 -8.80 11.25
N THR A 122 13.77 -8.68 12.41
CA THR A 122 13.66 -9.71 13.46
C THR A 122 12.24 -9.86 14.01
N LYS A 123 11.41 -8.82 13.91
CA LYS A 123 9.98 -8.89 14.28
C LYS A 123 9.17 -9.80 13.36
N LEU A 124 9.67 -10.08 12.15
CA LEU A 124 8.99 -10.88 11.14
C LEU A 124 9.48 -12.34 11.08
N PHE A 125 10.59 -12.66 11.74
CA PHE A 125 11.16 -14.01 11.71
C PHE A 125 10.31 -14.98 12.52
N ARG A 126 10.06 -16.16 11.93
CA ARG A 126 9.18 -17.20 12.48
C ARG A 126 9.95 -18.43 12.94
N HIS A 127 11.13 -18.66 12.39
CA HIS A 127 11.91 -19.85 12.68
C HIS A 127 13.28 -19.53 13.29
N LYS A 128 13.76 -20.41 14.17
CA LYS A 128 15.05 -20.25 14.86
C LYS A 128 16.21 -19.98 13.89
N HIS A 129 16.27 -20.69 12.77
CA HIS A 129 17.33 -20.52 11.78
C HIS A 129 17.25 -19.17 11.03
N GLU A 130 16.10 -18.50 11.00
CA GLU A 130 15.99 -17.15 10.44
C GLU A 130 16.65 -16.12 11.37
N PHE A 131 16.52 -16.28 12.69
CA PHE A 131 17.25 -15.49 13.67
C PHE A 131 18.76 -15.76 13.63
N GLU A 132 19.17 -17.02 13.44
CA GLU A 132 20.59 -17.40 13.36
C GLU A 132 21.25 -16.90 12.05
N SER A 133 20.55 -17.00 10.91
CA SER A 133 21.10 -16.65 9.60
C SER A 133 20.82 -15.20 9.18
N GLY A 134 19.87 -14.52 9.83
CA GLY A 134 19.39 -13.20 9.44
C GLY A 134 18.60 -13.17 8.12
N ARG A 135 18.09 -14.33 7.66
CA ARG A 135 17.43 -14.49 6.36
C ARG A 135 16.05 -15.13 6.48
N THR A 136 15.08 -14.56 5.78
CA THR A 136 13.72 -15.12 5.63
C THR A 136 13.75 -16.37 4.76
N SER A 137 13.06 -17.42 5.21
CA SER A 137 13.04 -18.75 4.60
C SER A 137 11.63 -19.29 4.35
N SER A 138 10.62 -18.68 4.96
CA SER A 138 9.21 -19.07 4.88
C SER A 138 8.37 -17.99 4.20
N VAL A 139 7.14 -18.35 3.81
CA VAL A 139 6.13 -17.36 3.40
C VAL A 139 5.56 -16.72 4.65
N GLY A 140 5.63 -15.39 4.72
CA GLY A 140 5.04 -14.61 5.77
C GLY A 140 3.82 -13.85 5.34
N ASN A 141 2.91 -13.60 6.28
CA ASN A 141 1.87 -12.60 6.11
C ASN A 141 2.01 -11.58 7.24
N ASP A 142 1.90 -10.31 6.88
CA ASP A 142 1.97 -9.17 7.80
C ASP A 142 0.99 -8.10 7.30
N ILE A 143 0.29 -7.44 8.21
CA ILE A 143 -0.82 -6.54 7.86
C ILE A 143 -0.55 -5.09 8.24
N LEU A 144 -1.07 -4.17 7.43
CA LEU A 144 -1.08 -2.73 7.68
C LEU A 144 -2.50 -2.19 7.46
N GLY A 145 -3.13 -1.76 8.55
CA GLY A 145 -4.47 -1.20 8.53
C GLY A 145 -4.47 0.32 8.46
N PHE A 146 -5.44 0.87 7.74
CA PHE A 146 -5.74 2.30 7.70
C PHE A 146 -7.20 2.55 8.09
N ASP A 147 -7.43 3.59 8.88
CA ASP A 147 -8.78 4.08 9.18
C ASP A 147 -9.42 4.73 7.94
N VAL A 148 -10.65 5.22 8.06
CA VAL A 148 -11.37 5.88 6.96
C VAL A 148 -10.67 7.14 6.42
N HIS A 149 -9.83 7.78 7.23
CA HIS A 149 -9.08 8.98 6.86
C HIS A 149 -7.70 8.66 6.23
N GLY A 150 -7.26 7.40 6.24
CA GLY A 150 -5.95 7.01 5.74
C GLY A 150 -4.85 7.08 6.80
N THR A 151 -5.21 7.15 8.08
CA THR A 151 -4.26 7.07 9.20
C THR A 151 -3.99 5.61 9.53
N VAL A 152 -2.73 5.29 9.84
CA VAL A 152 -2.34 3.93 10.24
C VAL A 152 -2.94 3.57 11.61
N VAL A 153 -3.58 2.39 11.70
CA VAL A 153 -4.19 1.90 12.95
C VAL A 153 -3.32 0.87 13.69
N ASN A 154 -2.22 0.42 13.08
CA ASN A 154 -1.27 -0.50 13.68
C ASN A 154 -0.71 0.07 14.99
N LYS A 155 -1.02 -0.59 16.11
CA LYS A 155 -0.54 -0.27 17.46
C LYS A 155 0.24 -1.47 18.01
N PRO A 156 1.54 -1.59 17.70
CA PRO A 156 2.36 -2.66 18.26
C PRO A 156 2.46 -2.51 19.78
N ASP A 157 2.32 -3.62 20.50
CA ASP A 157 2.44 -3.62 21.97
C ASP A 157 3.85 -3.15 22.38
N PRO A 158 3.98 -2.13 23.25
CA PRO A 158 5.27 -1.66 23.74
C PRO A 158 6.14 -2.74 24.40
N HIS A 159 5.55 -3.79 24.98
CA HIS A 159 6.25 -4.79 25.77
C HIS A 159 6.67 -6.02 24.96
N ASN A 160 5.83 -6.45 24.01
CA ASN A 160 6.08 -7.68 23.24
C ASN A 160 6.31 -7.41 21.75
N ASN A 161 6.15 -6.16 21.28
CA ASN A 161 6.20 -5.77 19.87
C ASN A 161 5.26 -6.58 18.95
N ASN A 162 4.34 -7.36 19.49
CA ASN A 162 3.37 -8.11 18.71
C ASN A 162 2.25 -7.18 18.24
N LEU A 163 1.79 -7.40 17.01
CA LEU A 163 0.63 -6.75 16.45
C LEU A 163 -0.63 -7.55 16.82
N ASP A 164 -1.65 -6.88 17.33
CA ASP A 164 -2.97 -7.48 17.49
C ASP A 164 -3.74 -7.35 16.17
N TRP A 165 -3.77 -8.45 15.42
CA TRP A 165 -4.42 -8.48 14.12
C TRP A 165 -5.95 -8.34 14.24
N VAL A 166 -6.53 -8.80 15.34
CA VAL A 166 -7.98 -8.69 15.57
C VAL A 166 -8.37 -7.23 15.81
N GLN A 167 -7.55 -6.50 16.56
CA GLN A 167 -7.77 -5.07 16.75
C GLN A 167 -7.58 -4.30 15.44
N ILE A 168 -6.53 -4.58 14.67
CA ILE A 168 -6.27 -3.91 13.39
C ILE A 168 -7.46 -4.12 12.44
N SER A 169 -7.94 -5.34 12.28
CA SER A 169 -9.08 -5.65 11.41
C SER A 169 -10.39 -4.98 11.84
N ARG A 170 -10.57 -4.69 13.14
CA ARG A 170 -11.74 -3.97 13.66
C ARG A 170 -11.64 -2.46 13.46
N ASP A 171 -10.43 -1.90 13.62
CA ASP A 171 -10.20 -0.46 13.60
C ASP A 171 -9.97 0.07 12.16
N CYS A 172 -9.71 -0.80 11.18
CA CYS A 172 -9.38 -0.40 9.81
C CYS A 172 -10.57 -0.39 8.85
N CYS A 173 -10.56 0.54 7.89
CA CYS A 173 -11.44 0.51 6.70
C CYS A 173 -10.71 -0.03 5.46
N LYS A 174 -9.37 0.04 5.45
CA LYS A 174 -8.50 -0.50 4.42
C LYS A 174 -7.42 -1.35 5.06
N LEU A 175 -7.23 -2.57 4.57
CA LEU A 175 -6.21 -3.49 5.02
C LEU A 175 -5.25 -3.81 3.87
N ILE A 176 -3.96 -3.63 4.09
CA ILE A 176 -2.92 -4.12 3.18
C ILE A 176 -2.31 -5.36 3.81
N THR A 177 -2.43 -6.49 3.12
CA THR A 177 -1.81 -7.76 3.51
C THR A 177 -0.55 -7.94 2.69
N PHE A 178 0.60 -7.86 3.34
CA PHE A 178 1.89 -8.15 2.72
C PHE A 178 2.20 -9.64 2.82
N ILE A 179 2.56 -10.23 1.68
CA ILE A 179 3.04 -11.61 1.59
C ILE A 179 4.57 -11.54 1.47
N ASP A 180 5.28 -11.73 2.58
CA ASP A 180 6.76 -11.73 2.59
C ASP A 180 7.28 -13.03 1.99
N LEU A 181 8.04 -12.92 0.89
CA LEU A 181 8.56 -14.07 0.16
C LEU A 181 10.09 -14.13 0.25
N ALA A 182 10.59 -15.36 0.36
CA ALA A 182 12.02 -15.60 0.52
C ALA A 182 12.82 -15.12 -0.70
N GLY A 183 13.94 -14.43 -0.44
CA GLY A 183 14.78 -13.85 -1.50
C GLY A 183 15.83 -14.80 -2.10
N HIS A 184 16.10 -15.93 -1.45
CA HIS A 184 17.19 -16.83 -1.84
C HIS A 184 16.69 -17.91 -2.80
N GLU A 185 17.49 -18.23 -3.82
CA GLU A 185 17.16 -19.21 -4.89
C GLU A 185 16.72 -20.59 -4.35
N LYS A 186 17.34 -21.06 -3.26
CA LYS A 186 16.98 -22.29 -2.54
C LYS A 186 15.50 -22.34 -2.15
N TYR A 187 14.87 -21.20 -1.93
CA TYR A 187 13.48 -21.08 -1.49
C TYR A 187 12.52 -20.71 -2.62
N LEU A 188 12.94 -20.79 -3.89
CA LEU A 188 12.09 -20.44 -5.04
C LEU A 188 10.76 -21.23 -5.06
N LYS A 189 10.78 -22.51 -4.67
CA LYS A 189 9.55 -23.31 -4.57
C LYS A 189 8.56 -22.72 -3.56
N THR A 190 9.06 -22.24 -2.43
CA THR A 190 8.28 -21.55 -1.39
C THR A 190 7.69 -20.26 -1.94
N THR A 191 8.47 -19.49 -2.71
CA THR A 191 8.01 -18.27 -3.38
C THR A 191 6.91 -18.54 -4.40
N ILE A 192 7.05 -19.58 -5.24
CA ILE A 192 6.01 -19.99 -6.19
C ILE A 192 4.73 -20.36 -5.45
N PHE A 193 4.82 -21.16 -4.39
CA PHE A 193 3.67 -21.52 -3.57
C PHE A 193 3.02 -20.29 -2.92
N GLY A 194 3.82 -19.34 -2.44
CA GLY A 194 3.33 -18.08 -1.88
C GLY A 194 2.54 -17.26 -2.90
N MET A 195 3.11 -17.07 -4.09
CA MET A 195 2.50 -16.31 -5.19
C MET A 195 1.22 -16.96 -5.71
N THR A 196 1.18 -18.29 -5.85
CA THR A 196 -0.02 -18.97 -6.38
C THR A 196 -1.08 -19.22 -5.31
N GLY A 197 -0.67 -19.53 -4.08
CA GLY A 197 -1.57 -19.88 -2.98
C GLY A 197 -2.24 -18.69 -2.32
N HIS A 198 -1.56 -17.54 -2.23
CA HIS A 198 -2.11 -16.34 -1.60
C HIS A 198 -2.78 -15.37 -2.58
N MET A 199 -2.58 -15.57 -3.90
CA MET A 199 -3.18 -14.79 -4.98
C MET A 199 -3.05 -13.27 -4.76
N PRO A 200 -1.83 -12.71 -4.82
CA PRO A 200 -1.61 -11.28 -4.61
C PRO A 200 -2.22 -10.44 -5.73
N ASP A 201 -2.77 -9.28 -5.37
CA ASP A 201 -3.27 -8.27 -6.31
C ASP A 201 -2.12 -7.50 -6.96
N TYR A 202 -1.03 -7.30 -6.22
CA TYR A 202 0.18 -6.61 -6.68
C TYR A 202 1.44 -7.32 -6.24
N THR A 203 2.50 -7.14 -7.02
CA THR A 203 3.85 -7.54 -6.65
C THR A 203 4.72 -6.32 -6.45
N MET A 204 5.22 -6.15 -5.22
CA MET A 204 6.28 -5.21 -4.88
C MET A 204 7.63 -5.88 -5.17
N LEU A 205 8.29 -5.47 -6.26
CA LEU A 205 9.63 -5.93 -6.59
C LEU A 205 10.67 -5.00 -5.97
N MET A 206 11.32 -5.46 -4.90
CA MET A 206 12.36 -4.70 -4.22
C MET A 206 13.73 -4.90 -4.88
N VAL A 207 14.38 -3.79 -5.21
CA VAL A 207 15.69 -3.76 -5.86
C VAL A 207 16.67 -2.97 -5.00
N GLY A 208 17.73 -3.62 -4.55
CA GLY A 208 18.82 -2.93 -3.85
C GLY A 208 19.49 -1.93 -4.78
N ALA A 209 19.41 -0.64 -4.47
CA ALA A 209 19.98 0.44 -5.29
C ALA A 209 21.51 0.29 -5.53
N ASN A 210 22.21 -0.32 -4.58
CA ASN A 210 23.64 -0.63 -4.64
C ASN A 210 23.98 -1.88 -5.47
N MET A 211 23.00 -2.76 -5.72
CA MET A 211 23.21 -4.07 -6.35
C MET A 211 22.58 -4.15 -7.75
N GLY A 212 21.51 -3.39 -7.99
CA GLY A 212 20.72 -3.47 -9.21
C GLY A 212 20.00 -4.81 -9.37
N ILE A 213 19.67 -5.17 -10.62
CA ILE A 213 18.95 -6.40 -10.94
C ILE A 213 19.94 -7.58 -10.96
N ILE A 214 20.02 -8.29 -9.84
CA ILE A 214 20.86 -9.49 -9.72
C ILE A 214 20.10 -10.67 -9.09
N GLY A 215 20.66 -11.87 -9.28
CA GLY A 215 20.17 -13.11 -8.69
C GLY A 215 18.69 -13.33 -9.00
N THR A 216 17.96 -13.73 -7.97
CA THR A 216 16.54 -14.16 -8.02
C THR A 216 15.56 -13.07 -8.44
N THR A 217 16.01 -11.81 -8.58
CA THR A 217 15.16 -10.69 -9.01
C THR A 217 14.53 -10.96 -10.37
N LYS A 218 15.28 -11.55 -11.31
CA LYS A 218 14.77 -11.85 -12.65
C LYS A 218 13.72 -12.95 -12.60
N GLU A 219 13.98 -14.00 -11.84
CA GLU A 219 13.07 -15.13 -11.66
C GLU A 219 11.77 -14.69 -10.98
N HIS A 220 11.85 -13.85 -9.95
CA HIS A 220 10.68 -13.29 -9.27
C HIS A 220 9.85 -12.38 -10.18
N LEU A 221 10.51 -11.53 -10.99
CA LEU A 221 9.82 -10.72 -11.99
C LEU A 221 9.14 -11.59 -13.04
N SER A 222 9.84 -12.59 -13.58
CA SER A 222 9.27 -13.54 -14.55
C SER A 222 8.08 -14.30 -13.98
N LEU A 223 8.13 -14.69 -12.70
CA LEU A 223 7.03 -15.34 -12.02
C LEU A 223 5.80 -14.43 -11.90
N ALA A 224 5.97 -13.19 -11.45
CA ALA A 224 4.88 -12.22 -11.34
C ALA A 224 4.21 -11.94 -12.69
N LEU A 225 5.02 -11.75 -13.74
CA LEU A 225 4.53 -11.56 -15.11
C LEU A 225 3.79 -12.80 -15.63
N SER A 226 4.28 -14.01 -15.33
CA SER A 226 3.63 -15.26 -15.75
C SER A 226 2.26 -15.44 -15.09
N LEU A 227 2.11 -14.96 -13.86
CA LEU A 227 0.84 -14.96 -13.12
C LEU A 227 -0.05 -13.77 -13.47
N SER A 228 0.38 -12.89 -14.38
CA SER A 228 -0.33 -11.66 -14.76
C SER A 228 -0.63 -10.74 -13.57
N VAL A 229 0.23 -10.76 -12.55
CA VAL A 229 0.12 -9.89 -11.37
C VAL A 229 0.86 -8.58 -11.67
N PRO A 230 0.20 -7.42 -11.58
CA PRO A 230 0.83 -6.11 -11.76
C PRO A 230 2.04 -5.92 -10.83
N VAL A 231 3.13 -5.38 -11.38
CA VAL A 231 4.39 -5.18 -10.66
C VAL A 231 4.68 -3.69 -10.50
N PHE A 232 5.08 -3.28 -9.30
CA PHE A 232 5.71 -1.99 -9.06
C PHE A 232 7.08 -2.20 -8.40
N ILE A 233 8.01 -1.28 -8.67
CA ILE A 233 9.41 -1.39 -8.25
C ILE A 233 9.66 -0.43 -7.09
N VAL A 234 10.33 -0.92 -6.05
CA VAL A 234 10.77 -0.15 -4.88
C VAL A 234 12.28 -0.28 -4.73
#